data_AF-A0A2E0UK38-F1
#
_entry.id   AF-A0A2E0UK38-F1
#
_cell.length_a   1.000
_cell.length_b   1.000
_cell.length_c   1.000
_cell.angle_alpha   90.00
_cell.angle_beta   90.00
_cell.angle_gamma   90.00
#
_symmetry.space_group_name_H-M   'P 1'
#
loop_
_entity.id
_entity.type
_entity.pdbx_description
1 polymer ?
#
loop_
_entity_poly.entity_id
_entity_poly.type
_entity_poly.pdbx_seq_one_letter_code
_entity_poly.pdbx_strand_id
1 'polypeptide(L)' 'MKNILILLLILCSTLIAQQWEQVYPPWEVNELHDVLWWNGDTVFSCGKNFSLLRSTNKGVDWTEVLGN' A
#
# COMPACT_ATOMS: atom_id res chain seq x y z
N MET A 1 -24.13 -29.13 -15.21
CA MET A 1 -23.36 -28.14 -16.00
C MET A 1 -23.64 -26.69 -15.58
N LYS A 2 -24.91 -26.25 -15.51
CA LYS A 2 -25.29 -24.89 -15.06
C LYS A 2 -24.69 -24.47 -13.70
N ASN A 3 -24.67 -25.38 -12.72
CA ASN A 3 -24.16 -25.09 -11.37
C ASN A 3 -22.63 -24.94 -11.33
N ILE A 4 -21.91 -25.67 -12.21
CA ILE A 4 -20.44 -25.55 -12.34
C ILE A 4 -20.08 -24.21 -12.96
N LEU A 5 -20.86 -23.73 -13.93
CA LEU A 5 -20.65 -22.43 -14.57
C LEU A 5 -20.80 -21.27 -13.57
N ILE A 6 -21.79 -21.34 -12.67
CA ILE A 6 -22.00 -20.34 -11.62
C ILE A 6 -20.84 -20.33 -10.62
N LEU A 7 -20.34 -21.51 -10.23
CA LEU A 7 -19.20 -21.63 -9.33
C LEU A 7 -17.92 -21.02 -9.94
N LEU A 8 -17.68 -21.25 -11.24
CA LEU A 8 -16.55 -20.66 -11.96
C LEU A 8 -16.65 -19.13 -12.07
N LEU A 9 -17.86 -18.59 -12.26
CA LEU A 9 -18.08 -17.16 -12.31
C LEU A 9 -17.81 -16.46 -10.97
N ILE A 10 -18.18 -17.10 -9.85
CA ILE A 10 -17.91 -16.59 -8.49
C ILE A 10 -16.41 -16.66 -8.16
N LEU A 11 -15.71 -17.71 -8.60
CA LEU A 11 -14.26 -17.81 -8.39
C LEU A 11 -13.46 -16.85 -9.28
N CYS A 12 -13.96 -16.51 -10.45
CA CYS A 12 -13.29 -15.59 -11.36
C CYS A 12 -13.33 -14.13 -10.86
N SER A 13 -14.39 -13.74 -10.15
CA SER A 13 -14.54 -12.37 -9.65
C SER A 13 -13.55 -12.00 -8.54
N THR A 14 -13.01 -12.98 -7.82
CA THR A 14 -12.01 -12.73 -6.77
C THR A 14 -10.57 -12.64 -7.31
N LEU A 15 -10.31 -13.13 -8.53
CA LEU A 15 -8.96 -13.15 -9.13
C LEU A 15 -8.45 -11.77 -9.58
N ILE A 16 -9.36 -10.80 -9.76
CA ILE A 16 -9.04 -9.45 -10.23
C ILE A 16 -9.50 -8.40 -9.20
N ALA A 17 -9.92 -8.82 -8.01
CA ALA A 17 -10.27 -7.91 -6.94
C ALA A 17 -8.98 -7.31 -6.35
N GLN A 18 -8.73 -6.02 -6.61
CA GLN A 18 -7.70 -5.28 -5.89
C GLN A 18 -8.17 -5.09 -4.45
N GLN A 19 -7.34 -5.50 -3.49
CA GLN A 19 -7.57 -5.26 -2.07
C GLN A 19 -6.71 -4.08 -1.62
N TRP A 20 -7.32 -3.18 -0.84
CA TRP A 20 -6.57 -2.18 -0.08
C TRP A 20 -6.14 -2.79 1.24
N GLU A 21 -4.86 -2.72 1.54
CA GLU A 21 -4.31 -3.07 2.84
C GLU A 21 -3.62 -1.87 3.46
N GLN A 22 -3.66 -1.80 4.79
CA GLN A 22 -2.92 -0.81 5.54
C GLN A 22 -1.46 -1.27 5.65
N VAL A 23 -0.56 -0.58 4.97
CA VAL A 23 0.87 -0.92 4.94
C VAL A 23 1.69 -0.19 6.00
N TYR A 24 1.27 1.01 6.43
CA TYR A 24 2.01 1.77 7.43
C TYR A 24 1.19 2.89 8.09
N PRO A 25 1.41 3.13 9.40
CA PRO A 25 1.79 2.16 10.45
C PRO A 25 0.53 1.54 11.06
N PRO A 26 0.64 0.53 11.94
CA PRO A 26 -0.52 -0.06 12.61
C PRO A 26 -1.11 0.82 13.73
N TRP A 27 -0.66 2.07 13.86
CA TRP A 27 -1.13 3.09 14.79
C TRP A 27 -1.34 4.42 14.06
N GLU A 28 -1.91 5.39 14.76
CA GLU A 28 -2.15 6.73 14.20
C GLU A 28 -0.82 7.46 13.91
N VAL A 29 -0.72 8.03 12.72
CA VAL A 29 0.41 8.89 12.29
C VAL A 29 -0.07 10.25 11.88
N ASN A 30 0.89 11.16 11.78
CA ASN A 30 0.73 12.42 11.07
C ASN A 30 0.16 12.19 9.67
N GLU A 31 -0.74 13.08 9.28
CA GLU A 31 -1.28 13.15 7.93
C GLU A 31 -0.16 13.28 6.89
N LEU A 32 -0.21 12.42 5.86
CA LEU A 32 0.69 12.44 4.72
C LEU A 32 0.04 13.27 3.60
N HIS A 33 0.82 14.16 2.98
CA HIS A 33 0.32 15.10 1.97
C HIS A 33 0.77 14.74 0.55
N ASP A 34 1.89 14.02 0.39
CA ASP A 34 2.43 13.68 -0.92
C ASP A 34 3.24 12.38 -0.92
N VAL A 35 3.44 11.82 -2.12
CA VAL A 35 4.24 10.62 -2.38
C VAL A 35 5.06 10.78 -3.66
N LEU A 36 6.35 10.43 -3.59
CA LEU A 36 7.29 10.47 -4.70
C LEU A 36 7.87 9.09 -4.96
N TRP A 37 7.69 8.57 -6.18
CA TRP A 37 8.47 7.45 -6.69
C TRP A 37 9.84 7.95 -7.18
N TRP A 38 10.89 7.61 -6.44
CA TRP A 38 12.25 8.03 -6.79
C TRP A 38 12.87 7.12 -7.86
N ASN A 39 12.69 5.81 -7.72
CA ASN A 39 13.14 4.81 -8.69
C ASN A 39 12.26 3.54 -8.61
N GLY A 40 12.67 2.47 -9.29
CA GLY A 40 11.89 1.23 -9.41
C GLY A 40 11.46 0.57 -8.10
N ASP A 41 12.21 0.79 -7.01
CA ASP A 41 11.92 0.18 -5.70
C ASP A 41 11.77 1.21 -4.56
N THR A 42 12.33 2.41 -4.72
CA THR A 42 12.38 3.44 -3.67
C THR A 42 11.24 4.45 -3.80
N VAL A 43 10.49 4.63 -2.72
CA VAL A 43 9.36 5.56 -2.62
C VAL A 43 9.52 6.41 -1.37
N PHE A 44 9.18 7.69 -1.46
CA PHE A 44 9.14 8.61 -0.33
C PHE A 44 7.73 9.14 -0.12
N SER A 45 7.35 9.39 1.13
CA SER A 45 6.14 10.13 1.46
C SER A 45 6.46 11.18 2.52
N CYS A 46 5.78 12.33 2.45
CA CYS A 46 5.96 13.41 3.39
C CYS A 46 4.62 13.96 3.89
N GLY A 47 4.64 14.61 5.05
CA GLY A 47 3.43 15.04 5.72
C GLY A 47 3.66 16.06 6.83
N LYS A 48 2.68 16.17 7.73
CA LYS A 48 2.75 17.07 8.89
C LYS A 48 3.91 16.72 9.83
N ASN A 49 4.30 17.70 10.66
CA ASN A 49 5.27 17.52 11.76
C ASN A 49 6.61 16.90 11.34
N PHE A 50 7.16 17.34 10.20
CA PHE A 50 8.42 16.83 9.65
C PHE A 50 8.39 15.33 9.30
N SER A 51 7.21 14.75 9.10
CA SER A 51 7.09 13.34 8.70
C SER A 51 7.73 13.14 7.33
N LEU A 52 8.78 12.33 7.31
CA LEU A 52 9.45 11.88 6.11
C LEU A 52 9.64 10.37 6.20
N LEU A 53 8.94 9.66 5.32
CA LEU A 53 8.94 8.21 5.25
C LEU A 53 9.64 7.74 3.99
N ARG A 54 10.37 6.63 4.10
CA ARG A 54 11.03 5.95 2.98
C ARG A 54 10.65 4.48 2.94
N SER A 55 10.24 4.03 1.77
CA SER A 55 10.16 2.62 1.38
C SER A 55 11.27 2.29 0.39
N THR A 56 11.81 1.07 0.47
CA THR A 56 12.77 0.51 -0.50
C THR A 56 12.24 -0.75 -1.18
N ASN A 57 10.95 -1.03 -1.01
CA ASN A 57 10.25 -2.19 -1.53
C ASN A 57 8.87 -1.80 -2.10
N LYS A 58 8.84 -0.73 -2.92
CA LYS A 58 7.64 -0.30 -3.69
C LYS A 58 6.44 0.10 -2.82
N GLY A 59 6.68 0.55 -1.58
CA GLY A 59 5.64 0.97 -0.66
C GLY A 59 5.03 -0.13 0.19
N VAL A 60 5.61 -1.35 0.18
CA VAL A 60 5.17 -2.45 1.06
C VAL A 60 5.47 -2.13 2.52
N ASP A 61 6.70 -1.69 2.82
CA ASP A 61 7.10 -1.27 4.17
C ASP A 61 7.72 0.13 4.16
N TRP A 62 7.60 0.84 5.29
CA TRP A 62 8.06 2.23 5.44
C TRP A 62 8.87 2.42 6.71
N THR A 63 9.87 3.30 6.61
CA THR A 63 10.77 3.69 7.70
C THR A 63 10.79 5.20 7.81
N GLU A 64 10.75 5.73 9.04
CA GLU A 64 10.94 7.16 9.27
C GLU A 64 12.40 7.53 9.02
N VAL A 65 12.62 8.64 8.31
CA VAL A 65 13.96 9.10 7.92
C VAL A 65 14.61 9.99 8.99
N LEU A 66 13.78 10.69 9.78
CA LEU A 66 14.22 11.72 10.73
C LEU A 66 14.06 11.32 12.21
N GLY A 67 13.40 10.19 12.51
CA GLY A 67 13.28 9.64 13.86
C GLY A 67 14.49 8.75 14.18
N ASN A 68 15.43 9.26 14.99
CA ASN A 68 16.43 8.46 15.69
C ASN A 68 15.94 8.09 17.08
#